data_AF-A0A4Q3VAK2-F1
#
_entry.id   AF-A0A4Q3VAK2-F1
#
_cell.length_a   1.000
_cell.length_b   1.000
_cell.length_c   1.000
_cell.angle_alpha   90.00
_cell.angle_beta   90.00
_cell.angle_gamma   90.00
#
_symmetry.space_group_name_H-M   'P 1'
#
loop_
_entity.id
_entity.type
_entity.pdbx_description
1 polymer ?
#
loop_
_entity_poly.entity_id
_entity_poly.type
_entity_poly.pdbx_seq_one_letter_code
_entity_poly.pdbx_strand_id
1 'polypeptide(L)'
;MKRLLLASAALMAAGCGHWDYSGAAPQIPVRPTISAEPVPQTPTAAAPSVMTSAAPTAAAAPQAAAASTEPSSRTNYATAATWLCKPGLANNPCEVNLDATIVKADGSTELQKYTGNPNAPIDCFYVYPTVSLDPFTQSDLIPGPEEFNVVKSQLARLGSECRIFAPMYRQFSLGALRARMSGGGAVPTRGTPADAAADVDDAWAWYLANENKGRGVVILGHSQGSGQITRLIAAKVDGKPDQAKLVSAIIMGSTIQAPKGADVGGTFKSIPTCKTAGQTGCVISFSSFRDTVPPAETANFGLNRGETEAVCTNPAALGGGKATNPKAYWSTGDKEWVKGKKIDTPFVMTPGLTTTECVREGKHHYLKVHFNADPASARTSDPATDVMAQGKPDPNWGLHLNDANIAMGDLVDVVGKQAAAWKKAHP
;
A
#
# COMPACT_ATOMS: atom_id res chain seq x y z
N MET A 1 -43.60 59.06 21.09
CA MET A 1 -42.52 59.95 21.56
C MET A 1 -41.18 59.33 21.17
N LYS A 2 -40.39 60.07 20.37
CA LYS A 2 -38.91 60.16 20.30
C LYS A 2 -38.08 58.86 20.50
N ARG A 3 -37.38 58.34 19.48
CA ARG A 3 -35.99 58.71 19.02
C ARG A 3 -34.92 58.29 20.07
N LEU A 4 -33.89 57.47 19.81
CA LEU A 4 -32.78 57.60 18.83
C LEU A 4 -31.89 56.31 18.91
N LEU A 5 -31.49 55.64 17.80
CA LEU A 5 -30.13 55.60 17.14
C LEU A 5 -29.02 54.88 17.96
N LEU A 6 -28.20 53.93 17.46
CA LEU A 6 -27.40 53.80 16.22
C LEU A 6 -27.10 52.32 15.85
N ALA A 7 -27.21 51.93 14.56
CA ALA A 7 -26.13 51.56 13.61
C ALA A 7 -25.27 50.34 14.01
N SER A 8 -25.16 49.25 13.22
CA SER A 8 -24.72 49.22 11.82
C SER A 8 -25.25 48.02 11.03
N ALA A 9 -25.31 48.21 9.71
CA ALA A 9 -25.85 47.31 8.70
C ALA A 9 -24.83 46.27 8.17
N ALA A 10 -25.39 45.12 7.81
CA ALA A 10 -25.13 44.26 6.64
C ALA A 10 -23.68 44.04 6.14
N LEU A 11 -23.29 42.76 6.07
CA LEU A 11 -22.94 42.15 4.80
C LEU A 11 -23.30 40.65 4.81
N MET A 12 -23.95 40.21 3.73
CA MET A 12 -24.42 38.87 3.47
C MET A 12 -23.29 37.89 3.11
N ALA A 13 -23.58 36.60 3.29
CA ALA A 13 -23.10 35.45 2.52
C ALA A 13 -21.58 35.19 2.50
N ALA A 14 -21.13 34.30 3.40
CA ALA A 14 -19.99 33.43 3.14
C ALA A 14 -20.51 31.98 3.18
N GLY A 15 -20.53 31.35 2.01
CA GLY A 15 -21.16 30.05 1.78
C GLY A 15 -20.56 28.92 2.60
N CYS A 16 -21.42 28.03 3.06
CA CYS A 16 -21.07 26.63 3.27
C CYS A 16 -20.62 26.08 1.92
N GLY A 17 -19.30 25.99 1.71
CA GLY A 17 -18.74 25.28 0.57
C GLY A 17 -19.11 23.80 0.69
N HIS A 18 -20.17 23.40 -0.02
CA HIS A 18 -20.36 22.01 -0.40
C HIS A 18 -19.19 21.66 -1.33
N TRP A 19 -18.20 20.93 -0.81
CA TRP A 19 -17.22 20.28 -1.66
C TRP A 19 -17.91 19.06 -2.26
N ASP A 20 -18.48 19.26 -3.44
CA ASP A 20 -19.00 18.19 -4.27
C ASP A 20 -17.82 17.37 -4.82
N TYR A 21 -17.47 16.29 -4.11
CA TYR A 21 -16.50 15.29 -4.56
C TYR A 21 -17.11 14.24 -5.50
N SER A 22 -18.37 14.41 -5.96
CA SER A 22 -19.01 13.53 -6.93
C SER A 22 -18.66 13.88 -8.39
N GLY A 23 -18.07 15.05 -8.63
CA GLY A 23 -17.44 15.41 -9.88
C GLY A 23 -16.07 14.74 -9.99
N ALA A 24 -15.84 14.03 -11.10
CA ALA A 24 -14.58 13.36 -11.42
C ALA A 24 -13.37 14.23 -11.03
N ALA A 25 -12.72 13.89 -9.91
CA ALA A 25 -11.40 14.40 -9.60
C ALA A 25 -10.56 14.15 -10.86
N PRO A 26 -9.98 15.18 -11.49
CA PRO A 26 -9.12 14.97 -12.64
C PRO A 26 -8.09 13.95 -12.19
N GLN A 27 -8.10 12.78 -12.83
CA GLN A 27 -6.99 11.85 -12.73
C GLN A 27 -5.81 12.66 -13.26
N ILE A 28 -5.01 13.26 -12.39
CA ILE A 28 -3.71 13.76 -12.82
C ILE A 28 -3.02 12.49 -13.31
N PRO A 29 -2.68 12.39 -14.61
CA PRO A 29 -2.02 11.21 -15.12
C PRO A 29 -0.62 11.18 -14.52
N VAL A 30 -0.48 10.60 -13.33
CA VAL A 30 0.81 10.33 -12.75
C VAL A 30 1.36 9.16 -13.54
N ARG A 31 2.04 9.45 -14.66
CA ARG A 31 2.94 8.48 -15.28
C ARG A 31 3.95 8.10 -14.20
N PRO A 32 4.00 6.85 -13.70
CA PRO A 32 5.07 6.42 -12.84
C PRO A 32 6.26 6.07 -13.75
N THR A 33 6.73 7.04 -14.53
CA THR A 33 8.04 6.89 -15.18
C THR A 33 9.08 7.30 -14.15
N ILE A 34 9.71 6.31 -13.54
CA ILE A 34 11.04 6.47 -12.92
C ILE A 34 12.01 6.72 -14.08
N SER A 35 11.97 7.92 -14.64
CA SER A 35 12.90 8.36 -15.68
C SER A 35 13.57 9.60 -15.14
N ALA A 36 14.84 9.43 -14.77
CA ALA A 36 15.69 10.50 -14.30
C ALA A 36 16.06 11.37 -15.51
N GLU A 37 15.60 12.62 -15.52
CA GLU A 37 16.29 13.67 -16.27
C GLU A 37 17.28 14.38 -15.32
N PRO A 38 18.49 14.72 -15.78
CA PRO A 38 19.48 15.40 -14.94
C PRO A 38 19.03 16.84 -14.65
N VAL A 39 19.04 17.23 -13.38
CA VAL A 39 18.83 18.63 -12.98
C VAL A 39 20.10 19.43 -13.28
N PRO A 40 20.03 20.60 -13.97
CA PRO A 40 21.19 21.45 -14.22
C PRO A 40 21.76 22.02 -12.92
N GLN A 41 23.08 21.91 -12.74
CA GLN A 41 23.80 22.56 -11.64
C GLN A 41 24.03 24.03 -11.99
N THR A 42 23.55 24.95 -11.15
CA THR A 42 23.93 26.37 -11.20
C THR A 42 25.30 26.55 -10.53
N PRO A 43 26.30 27.16 -11.19
CA PRO A 43 27.59 27.41 -10.58
C PRO A 43 27.49 28.62 -9.63
N THR A 44 27.84 28.42 -8.36
CA THR A 44 27.95 29.52 -7.39
C THR A 44 29.27 30.27 -7.63
N ALA A 45 29.18 31.60 -7.75
CA ALA A 45 30.29 32.49 -8.01
C ALA A 45 31.31 32.51 -6.85
N ALA A 46 32.60 32.48 -7.19
CA ALA A 46 33.71 32.64 -6.27
C ALA A 46 33.93 34.14 -5.93
N ALA A 47 34.15 34.44 -4.66
CA ALA A 47 34.63 35.74 -4.19
C ALA A 47 36.15 35.67 -3.90
N PRO A 48 36.90 36.79 -4.02
CA PRO A 48 38.36 36.77 -4.10
C PRO A 48 39.05 36.61 -2.74
N SER A 49 40.16 35.88 -2.78
CA SER A 49 41.07 35.63 -1.67
C SER A 49 41.89 36.86 -1.30
N VAL A 50 41.93 37.21 -0.01
CA VAL A 50 42.95 38.09 0.57
C VAL A 50 43.90 37.21 1.37
N MET A 51 45.16 37.15 0.96
CA MET A 51 46.22 36.41 1.66
C MET A 51 46.77 37.25 2.81
N THR A 52 46.69 36.74 4.04
CA THR A 52 47.56 37.13 5.15
C THR A 52 48.10 35.86 5.81
N SER A 53 49.43 35.75 5.80
CA SER A 53 50.18 34.62 6.36
C SER A 53 50.31 34.74 7.88
N ALA A 54 49.78 33.77 8.62
CA ALA A 54 50.13 33.51 10.01
C ALA A 54 50.27 32.00 10.26
N ALA A 55 51.32 31.63 11.00
CA ALA A 55 51.74 30.27 11.30
C ALA A 55 50.71 29.48 12.17
N PRO A 56 50.71 28.13 12.13
CA PRO A 56 49.58 27.34 12.60
C PRO A 56 49.59 27.19 14.12
N THR A 57 48.56 27.71 14.78
CA THR A 57 48.12 27.18 16.08
C THR A 57 47.20 25.99 15.82
N ALA A 58 47.45 24.88 16.52
CA ALA A 58 46.62 23.68 16.43
C ALA A 58 45.19 23.98 16.91
N ALA A 59 44.32 24.33 15.98
CA ALA A 59 42.89 24.42 16.22
C ALA A 59 42.31 23.00 16.26
N ALA A 60 41.67 22.66 17.38
CA ALA A 60 40.87 21.45 17.49
C ALA A 60 39.87 21.40 16.33
N ALA A 61 39.81 20.28 15.63
CA ALA A 61 38.83 20.05 14.57
C ALA A 61 37.42 20.32 15.14
N PRO A 62 36.55 21.06 14.44
CA PRO A 62 35.17 21.20 14.87
C PRO A 62 34.55 19.81 14.86
N GLN A 63 34.27 19.29 16.06
CA GLN A 63 33.42 18.13 16.26
C GLN A 63 32.11 18.43 15.51
N ALA A 64 31.78 17.67 14.47
CA ALA A 64 30.48 17.75 13.85
C ALA A 64 29.45 17.56 14.96
N ALA A 65 28.74 18.64 15.30
CA ALA A 65 27.64 18.58 16.25
C ALA A 65 26.65 17.58 15.66
N ALA A 66 26.51 16.42 16.31
CA ALA A 66 25.40 15.53 16.05
C ALA A 66 24.14 16.37 16.21
N ALA A 67 23.41 16.59 15.11
CA ALA A 67 22.14 17.27 15.17
C ALA A 67 21.28 16.54 16.20
N SER A 68 20.91 17.24 17.27
CA SER A 68 19.97 16.76 18.27
C SER A 68 18.66 16.49 17.55
N THR A 69 18.37 15.22 17.31
CA THR A 69 17.04 14.77 16.92
C THR A 69 16.19 14.89 18.18
N GLU A 70 15.44 15.99 18.32
CA GLU A 70 14.38 16.02 19.32
C GLU A 70 13.48 14.80 19.09
N PRO A 71 13.16 14.01 20.14
CA PRO A 71 12.21 12.93 20.01
C PRO A 71 10.91 13.52 19.48
N SER A 72 10.44 13.00 18.35
CA SER A 72 9.13 13.39 17.87
C SER A 72 8.08 13.06 18.95
N SER A 73 7.12 13.96 19.18
CA SER A 73 6.00 13.65 20.06
C SER A 73 5.25 12.43 19.50
N ARG A 74 4.82 11.52 20.39
CA ARG A 74 4.02 10.35 20.00
C ARG A 74 2.69 10.80 19.40
N THR A 75 2.23 10.11 18.36
CA THR A 75 0.98 10.41 17.66
C THR A 75 -0.24 10.01 18.49
N ASN A 76 -1.24 10.90 18.59
CA ASN A 76 -2.47 10.61 19.33
C ASN A 76 -3.57 10.04 18.42
N TYR A 77 -3.72 8.70 18.44
CA TYR A 77 -4.72 7.98 17.65
C TYR A 77 -6.17 8.08 18.15
N ALA A 78 -6.44 8.82 19.23
CA ALA A 78 -7.80 9.14 19.66
C ALA A 78 -8.48 10.21 18.79
N THR A 79 -7.74 10.82 17.85
CA THR A 79 -8.24 11.91 17.01
C THR A 79 -8.53 11.41 15.59
N ALA A 80 -9.67 11.84 15.03
CA ALA A 80 -10.07 11.43 13.68
C ALA A 80 -9.02 11.73 12.60
N ALA A 81 -8.28 12.83 12.72
CA ALA A 81 -7.26 13.26 11.77
C ALA A 81 -6.05 12.31 11.65
N THR A 82 -5.85 11.41 12.61
CA THR A 82 -4.76 10.42 12.58
C THR A 82 -5.15 9.11 11.89
N TRP A 83 -6.35 9.04 11.34
CA TRP A 83 -6.84 7.89 10.59
C TRP A 83 -7.09 8.27 9.14
N LEU A 84 -6.47 7.53 8.23
CA LEU A 84 -6.75 7.63 6.80
C LEU A 84 -8.13 7.06 6.50
N CYS A 85 -8.43 5.88 7.05
CA CYS A 85 -9.76 5.27 7.00
C CYS A 85 -10.15 4.73 8.37
N LYS A 86 -11.40 4.98 8.77
CA LYS A 86 -12.00 4.44 9.99
C LYS A 86 -13.53 4.58 9.91
N PRO A 87 -14.32 3.64 10.44
CA PRO A 87 -15.77 3.80 10.49
C PRO A 87 -16.16 5.10 11.22
N GLY A 88 -17.08 5.85 10.63
CA GLY A 88 -17.61 7.11 11.18
C GLY A 88 -16.85 8.38 10.78
N LEU A 89 -15.83 8.29 9.92
CA LEU A 89 -15.22 9.50 9.31
C LEU A 89 -16.19 10.12 8.29
N ALA A 90 -16.40 11.44 8.35
CA ALA A 90 -17.35 12.14 7.48
C ALA A 90 -17.00 12.05 5.98
N ASN A 91 -15.72 12.09 5.64
CA ASN A 91 -15.20 11.96 4.28
C ASN A 91 -14.23 10.78 4.22
N ASN A 92 -14.72 9.57 4.49
CA ASN A 92 -13.90 8.37 4.54
C ASN A 92 -13.41 7.96 3.13
N PRO A 93 -12.10 8.02 2.82
CA PRO A 93 -11.58 7.66 1.49
C PRO A 93 -11.71 6.17 1.16
N CYS A 94 -12.09 5.34 2.13
CA CYS A 94 -12.45 3.94 1.92
C CYS A 94 -13.95 3.70 1.64
N GLU A 95 -14.80 4.73 1.72
CA GLU A 95 -16.24 4.67 1.42
C GLU A 95 -16.54 5.45 0.13
N VAL A 96 -15.89 5.05 -0.96
CA VAL A 96 -16.00 5.70 -2.28
C VAL A 96 -16.60 4.75 -3.31
N ASN A 97 -16.92 5.25 -4.51
CA ASN A 97 -17.35 4.39 -5.62
C ASN A 97 -16.21 3.43 -6.01
N LEU A 98 -16.48 2.12 -5.95
CA LEU A 98 -15.59 1.03 -6.35
C LEU A 98 -16.23 0.12 -7.40
N ASP A 99 -17.29 0.58 -8.08
CA ASP A 99 -17.89 -0.12 -9.21
C ASP A 99 -16.81 -0.47 -10.23
N ALA A 100 -16.98 -1.61 -10.87
CA ALA A 100 -16.07 -2.10 -11.89
C ALA A 100 -16.81 -2.41 -13.17
N THR A 101 -16.16 -2.20 -14.31
CA THR A 101 -16.61 -2.81 -15.56
C THR A 101 -15.87 -4.12 -15.75
N ILE A 102 -16.61 -5.22 -15.78
CA ILE A 102 -16.07 -6.51 -16.22
C ILE A 102 -15.91 -6.41 -17.74
N VAL A 103 -14.68 -6.56 -18.22
CA VAL A 103 -14.38 -6.57 -19.64
C VAL A 103 -13.99 -7.99 -20.02
N LYS A 104 -14.73 -8.64 -20.91
CA LYS A 104 -14.48 -10.02 -21.38
C LYS A 104 -13.55 -10.01 -22.60
N ALA A 105 -12.98 -11.16 -22.96
CA ALA A 105 -12.03 -11.27 -24.09
C ALA A 105 -12.67 -10.90 -25.45
N ASP A 106 -13.95 -11.17 -25.63
CA ASP A 106 -14.74 -10.77 -26.81
C ASP A 106 -15.06 -9.26 -26.87
N GLY A 107 -14.63 -8.49 -25.86
CA GLY A 107 -14.89 -7.05 -25.75
C GLY A 107 -16.30 -6.70 -25.26
N SER A 108 -17.11 -7.68 -24.88
CA SER A 108 -18.36 -7.42 -24.16
C SER A 108 -18.06 -6.93 -22.74
N THR A 109 -18.92 -6.04 -22.25
CA THR A 109 -18.74 -5.35 -20.97
C THR A 109 -19.95 -5.51 -20.08
N GLU A 110 -19.73 -5.61 -18.78
CA GLU A 110 -20.78 -5.77 -17.78
C GLU A 110 -20.46 -4.90 -16.57
N LEU A 111 -21.45 -4.10 -16.11
CA LEU A 111 -21.29 -3.31 -14.89
C LEU A 111 -21.39 -4.23 -13.67
N GLN A 112 -20.35 -4.22 -12.85
CA GLN A 112 -20.36 -4.82 -11.53
C GLN A 112 -20.43 -3.71 -10.48
N LYS A 113 -21.57 -3.64 -9.79
CA LYS A 113 -21.73 -2.72 -8.66
C LYS A 113 -20.98 -3.21 -7.43
N TYR A 114 -20.37 -2.29 -6.70
CA TYR A 114 -19.80 -2.54 -5.39
C TYR A 114 -20.77 -2.14 -4.28
N THR A 115 -20.77 -2.88 -3.18
CA THR A 115 -21.50 -2.51 -1.97
C THR A 115 -20.67 -2.93 -0.76
N GLY A 116 -20.34 -1.95 0.09
CA GLY A 116 -19.68 -2.22 1.37
C GLY A 116 -20.63 -2.86 2.37
N ASN A 117 -20.06 -3.51 3.39
CA ASN A 117 -20.83 -4.16 4.45
C ASN A 117 -20.59 -3.45 5.79
N PRO A 118 -21.48 -2.53 6.19
CA PRO A 118 -21.33 -1.82 7.46
C PRO A 118 -21.43 -2.75 8.67
N ASN A 119 -21.99 -3.95 8.49
CA ASN A 119 -22.17 -4.97 9.52
C ASN A 119 -21.20 -6.15 9.36
N ALA A 120 -20.07 -5.95 8.67
CA ALA A 120 -19.04 -6.95 8.55
C ALA A 120 -18.70 -7.57 9.92
N PRO A 121 -18.45 -8.89 10.03
CA PRO A 121 -18.26 -9.55 11.33
C PRO A 121 -16.82 -9.44 11.86
N ILE A 122 -15.88 -9.02 11.02
CA ILE A 122 -14.46 -8.88 11.33
C ILE A 122 -13.96 -7.49 10.93
N ASP A 123 -12.71 -7.19 11.26
CA ASP A 123 -12.05 -5.93 10.96
C ASP A 123 -10.83 -6.14 10.05
N CYS A 124 -10.45 -5.11 9.30
CA CYS A 124 -9.21 -5.05 8.54
C CYS A 124 -8.37 -3.90 9.08
N PHE A 125 -7.17 -4.21 9.56
CA PHE A 125 -6.17 -3.24 9.96
C PHE A 125 -5.09 -3.16 8.88
N TYR A 126 -5.07 -2.05 8.14
CA TYR A 126 -4.19 -1.89 6.98
C TYR A 126 -3.12 -0.83 7.19
N VAL A 127 -1.87 -1.18 6.91
CA VAL A 127 -0.78 -0.22 6.82
C VAL A 127 -0.36 -0.10 5.36
N TYR A 128 -0.54 1.10 4.80
CA TYR A 128 -0.35 1.39 3.39
C TYR A 128 1.13 1.56 3.01
N PRO A 129 1.50 1.44 1.71
CA PRO A 129 2.90 1.52 1.27
C PRO A 129 3.45 2.94 1.26
N THR A 130 4.71 3.11 0.86
CA THR A 130 5.28 4.43 0.54
C THR A 130 4.55 5.05 -0.65
N VAL A 131 3.83 6.13 -0.40
CA VAL A 131 3.11 6.93 -1.39
C VAL A 131 3.36 8.42 -1.26
N SER A 132 3.63 8.94 -0.05
CA SER A 132 3.74 10.38 0.21
C SER A 132 4.72 11.08 -0.72
N LEU A 133 4.28 12.22 -1.25
CA LEU A 133 5.08 13.12 -2.07
C LEU A 133 5.81 14.20 -1.28
N ASP A 134 5.81 14.10 0.06
CA ASP A 134 6.48 15.07 0.92
C ASP A 134 7.98 15.20 0.59
N PRO A 135 8.54 16.42 0.68
CA PRO A 135 9.94 16.67 0.29
C PRO A 135 10.96 16.25 1.36
N PHE A 136 10.53 15.52 2.41
CA PHE A 136 11.35 15.12 3.54
C PHE A 136 11.58 13.61 3.60
N THR A 137 12.50 13.16 4.46
CA THR A 137 12.75 11.72 4.70
C THR A 137 11.48 10.95 5.09
N GLN A 138 10.72 11.45 6.07
CA GLN A 138 9.42 10.88 6.45
C GLN A 138 8.30 11.86 6.12
N SER A 139 7.12 11.33 5.80
CA SER A 139 5.90 12.11 5.63
C SER A 139 5.49 12.77 6.95
N ASP A 140 4.57 13.73 6.88
CA ASP A 140 3.75 14.08 8.03
C ASP A 140 2.54 13.14 8.12
N LEU A 141 1.51 13.57 8.86
CA LEU A 141 0.27 12.84 9.09
C LEU A 141 -0.92 13.45 8.34
N ILE A 142 -0.67 14.38 7.41
CA ILE A 142 -1.72 15.03 6.62
C ILE A 142 -1.80 14.28 5.28
N PRO A 143 -2.90 13.57 4.99
CA PRO A 143 -2.99 12.82 3.75
C PRO A 143 -3.18 13.72 2.54
N GLY A 144 -2.49 13.39 1.45
CA GLY A 144 -2.69 13.93 0.11
C GLY A 144 -3.49 12.98 -0.80
N PRO A 145 -3.68 13.36 -2.07
CA PRO A 145 -4.33 12.52 -3.08
C PRO A 145 -3.70 11.14 -3.22
N GLU A 146 -2.40 11.00 -2.99
CA GLU A 146 -1.65 9.75 -3.07
C GLU A 146 -2.05 8.75 -1.97
N GLU A 147 -2.24 9.20 -0.73
CA GLU A 147 -2.79 8.37 0.36
C GLU A 147 -4.24 7.97 0.09
N PHE A 148 -5.07 8.89 -0.42
CA PHE A 148 -6.46 8.57 -0.77
C PHE A 148 -6.55 7.54 -1.90
N ASN A 149 -5.72 7.70 -2.94
CA ASN A 149 -5.72 6.80 -4.08
C ASN A 149 -5.22 5.39 -3.74
N VAL A 150 -4.26 5.26 -2.81
CA VAL A 150 -3.74 3.94 -2.45
C VAL A 150 -4.73 3.12 -1.64
N VAL A 151 -5.48 3.73 -0.71
CA VAL A 151 -6.53 3.00 0.02
C VAL A 151 -7.70 2.65 -0.89
N LYS A 152 -8.07 3.53 -1.82
CA LYS A 152 -9.06 3.22 -2.85
C LYS A 152 -8.64 1.99 -3.69
N SER A 153 -7.36 1.92 -4.05
CA SER A 153 -6.84 0.89 -4.97
C SER A 153 -6.51 -0.44 -4.28
N GLN A 154 -6.00 -0.41 -3.04
CA GLN A 154 -5.43 -1.58 -2.37
C GLN A 154 -6.21 -2.07 -1.14
N LEU A 155 -7.24 -1.35 -0.69
CA LEU A 155 -7.94 -1.65 0.56
C LEU A 155 -9.46 -1.61 0.46
N ALA A 156 -10.03 -0.53 -0.09
CA ALA A 156 -11.42 -0.16 0.10
C ALA A 156 -12.42 -1.26 -0.32
N ARG A 157 -12.08 -2.10 -1.30
CA ARG A 157 -12.92 -3.21 -1.76
C ARG A 157 -13.11 -4.30 -0.69
N LEU A 158 -12.15 -4.47 0.23
CA LEU A 158 -12.30 -5.38 1.38
C LEU A 158 -13.40 -4.91 2.36
N GLY A 159 -13.90 -3.67 2.22
CA GLY A 159 -15.01 -3.14 3.01
C GLY A 159 -16.32 -3.91 2.85
N SER A 160 -16.46 -4.81 1.87
CA SER A 160 -17.58 -5.76 1.79
C SER A 160 -17.48 -6.90 2.83
N GLU A 161 -16.28 -7.16 3.35
CA GLU A 161 -16.02 -8.31 4.24
C GLU A 161 -15.58 -7.90 5.65
N CYS A 162 -15.02 -6.71 5.82
CA CYS A 162 -14.46 -6.23 7.08
C CYS A 162 -14.66 -4.73 7.30
N ARG A 163 -14.74 -4.29 8.57
CA ARG A 163 -14.64 -2.86 8.91
C ARG A 163 -13.21 -2.38 8.72
N ILE A 164 -13.00 -1.27 8.02
CA ILE A 164 -11.66 -0.81 7.64
C ILE A 164 -11.07 0.16 8.66
N PHE A 165 -9.86 -0.14 9.13
CA PHE A 165 -9.02 0.74 9.94
C PHE A 165 -7.66 0.88 9.25
N ALA A 166 -7.33 2.09 8.80
CA ALA A 166 -6.04 2.44 8.22
C ALA A 166 -5.50 3.70 8.92
N PRO A 167 -4.46 3.59 9.77
CA PRO A 167 -3.89 4.75 10.44
C PRO A 167 -3.04 5.58 9.47
N MET A 168 -3.04 6.90 9.63
CA MET A 168 -1.93 7.72 9.13
C MET A 168 -0.67 7.35 9.91
N TYR A 169 0.47 7.27 9.25
CA TYR A 169 1.77 7.07 9.89
C TYR A 169 2.86 7.79 9.10
N ARG A 170 3.96 8.15 9.77
CA ARG A 170 5.09 8.86 9.15
C ARG A 170 5.94 7.92 8.31
N GLN A 171 5.42 7.58 7.14
CA GLN A 171 6.05 6.72 6.13
C GLN A 171 7.31 7.36 5.53
N PHE A 172 8.25 6.54 5.05
CA PHE A 172 9.35 7.03 4.23
C PHE A 172 8.78 7.55 2.91
N SER A 173 9.11 8.77 2.51
CA SER A 173 8.50 9.41 1.33
C SER A 173 9.01 8.83 0.01
N LEU A 174 8.24 9.02 -1.07
CA LEU A 174 8.66 8.64 -2.41
C LEU A 174 9.88 9.44 -2.87
N GLY A 175 9.99 10.72 -2.50
CA GLY A 175 11.17 11.54 -2.79
C GLY A 175 12.44 10.94 -2.18
N ALA A 176 12.38 10.56 -0.92
CA ALA A 176 13.48 9.93 -0.21
C ALA A 176 13.83 8.54 -0.77
N LEU A 177 12.83 7.75 -1.14
CA LEU A 177 13.02 6.46 -1.80
C LEU A 177 13.72 6.58 -3.14
N ARG A 178 13.29 7.53 -3.98
CA ARG A 178 13.92 7.79 -5.28
C ARG A 178 15.38 8.21 -5.12
N ALA A 179 15.65 9.15 -4.20
CA ALA A 179 17.01 9.60 -3.91
C ALA A 179 17.92 8.42 -3.49
N ARG A 180 17.40 7.53 -2.62
CA ARG A 180 18.13 6.31 -2.22
C ARG A 180 18.38 5.36 -3.39
N MET A 181 17.40 5.15 -4.26
CA MET A 181 17.51 4.22 -5.39
C MET A 181 18.45 4.72 -6.48
N SER A 182 18.46 6.02 -6.77
CA SER A 182 19.30 6.60 -7.81
C SER A 182 20.72 6.92 -7.36
N GLY A 183 21.07 6.64 -6.10
CA GLY A 183 22.31 7.14 -5.49
C GLY A 183 22.39 8.67 -5.44
N GLY A 184 21.24 9.34 -5.43
CA GLY A 184 21.11 10.80 -5.45
C GLY A 184 21.46 11.46 -4.11
N GLY A 185 21.38 12.80 -4.08
CA GLY A 185 21.69 13.61 -2.90
C GLY A 185 20.72 13.42 -1.72
N ALA A 186 21.12 13.92 -0.55
CA ALA A 186 20.31 13.85 0.66
C ALA A 186 19.01 14.67 0.52
N VAL A 187 17.90 14.10 0.96
CA VAL A 187 16.64 14.83 1.17
C VAL A 187 16.61 15.45 2.57
N PRO A 188 15.95 16.61 2.77
CA PRO A 188 15.74 17.20 4.09
C PRO A 188 15.20 16.17 5.10
N THR A 189 15.77 16.16 6.30
CA THR A 189 15.36 15.20 7.34
C THR A 189 14.15 15.71 8.11
N ARG A 190 13.11 14.88 8.19
CA ARG A 190 11.98 14.99 9.12
C ARG A 190 11.65 13.59 9.64
N GLY A 191 11.51 13.47 10.95
CA GLY A 191 11.23 12.19 11.61
C GLY A 191 12.28 11.12 11.35
N THR A 192 11.99 9.90 11.80
CA THR A 192 12.87 8.74 11.73
C THR A 192 12.08 7.49 11.37
N PRO A 193 12.74 6.41 10.90
CA PRO A 193 12.06 5.11 10.74
C PRO A 193 11.44 4.57 12.03
N ALA A 194 11.97 4.96 13.20
CA ALA A 194 11.40 4.60 14.50
C ALA A 194 10.05 5.27 14.75
N ASP A 195 9.84 6.48 14.21
CA ASP A 195 8.56 7.18 14.29
C ASP A 195 7.45 6.43 13.52
N ALA A 196 7.76 5.93 12.32
CA ALA A 196 6.85 5.09 11.54
C ALA A 196 6.42 3.83 12.32
N ALA A 197 7.39 3.16 12.96
CA ALA A 197 7.13 1.98 13.77
C ALA A 197 6.30 2.30 15.02
N ALA A 198 6.62 3.41 15.69
CA ALA A 198 5.89 3.92 16.84
C ALA A 198 4.43 4.25 16.50
N ASP A 199 4.20 4.93 15.38
CA ASP A 199 2.89 5.30 14.87
C ASP A 199 2.01 4.06 14.64
N VAL A 200 2.52 3.07 13.90
CA VAL A 200 1.78 1.81 13.64
C VAL A 200 1.50 1.05 14.94
N ASP A 201 2.46 1.05 15.86
CA ASP A 201 2.33 0.39 17.15
C ASP A 201 1.27 1.04 18.06
N ASP A 202 1.20 2.38 18.06
CA ASP A 202 0.23 3.16 18.83
C ASP A 202 -1.17 3.06 18.21
N ALA A 203 -1.26 3.11 16.88
CA ALA A 203 -2.51 2.90 16.15
C ALA A 203 -3.11 1.53 16.45
N TRP A 204 -2.29 0.47 16.40
CA TRP A 204 -2.71 -0.89 16.71
C TRP A 204 -3.22 -1.01 18.14
N ALA A 205 -2.45 -0.50 19.11
CA ALA A 205 -2.82 -0.54 20.52
C ALA A 205 -4.14 0.22 20.77
N TRP A 206 -4.29 1.40 20.17
CA TRP A 206 -5.51 2.18 20.27
C TRP A 206 -6.70 1.46 19.64
N TYR A 207 -6.54 0.91 18.43
CA TYR A 207 -7.58 0.14 17.74
C TYR A 207 -8.06 -1.05 18.58
N LEU A 208 -7.13 -1.84 19.12
CA LEU A 208 -7.48 -2.99 19.97
C LEU A 208 -8.28 -2.57 21.21
N ALA A 209 -7.86 -1.49 21.87
CA ALA A 209 -8.48 -1.02 23.10
C ALA A 209 -9.87 -0.38 22.88
N ASN A 210 -10.08 0.29 21.74
CA ASN A 210 -11.27 1.16 21.55
C ASN A 210 -12.27 0.61 20.53
N GLU A 211 -11.81 -0.13 19.53
CA GLU A 211 -12.61 -0.44 18.33
C GLU A 211 -12.80 -1.94 18.08
N ASN A 212 -11.78 -2.76 18.34
CA ASN A 212 -11.81 -4.19 18.04
C ASN A 212 -12.89 -4.93 18.82
N LYS A 213 -13.05 -4.66 20.12
CA LYS A 213 -14.11 -5.24 20.98
C LYS A 213 -14.25 -6.77 20.87
N GLY A 214 -13.13 -7.49 20.71
CA GLY A 214 -13.09 -8.95 20.61
C GLY A 214 -13.33 -9.51 19.20
N ARG A 215 -13.39 -8.66 18.18
CA ARG A 215 -13.62 -9.08 16.80
C ARG A 215 -12.38 -9.71 16.19
N GLY A 216 -12.59 -10.59 15.22
CA GLY A 216 -11.51 -11.09 14.37
C GLY A 216 -10.92 -9.96 13.54
N VAL A 217 -9.62 -10.03 13.25
CA VAL A 217 -8.92 -9.01 12.48
C VAL A 217 -8.03 -9.62 11.39
N VAL A 218 -8.15 -9.08 10.18
CA VAL A 218 -7.18 -9.23 9.10
C VAL A 218 -6.14 -8.12 9.23
N ILE A 219 -4.87 -8.48 9.34
CA ILE A 219 -3.76 -7.51 9.39
C ILE A 219 -3.09 -7.51 8.03
N LEU A 220 -3.18 -6.41 7.30
CA LEU A 220 -2.72 -6.36 5.91
C LEU A 220 -1.80 -5.16 5.63
N GLY A 221 -0.91 -5.34 4.66
CA GLY A 221 0.02 -4.30 4.26
C GLY A 221 0.58 -4.53 2.86
N HIS A 222 1.16 -3.47 2.31
CA HIS A 222 1.90 -3.50 1.06
C HIS A 222 3.26 -2.82 1.21
N SER A 223 4.31 -3.30 0.55
CA SER A 223 5.63 -2.64 0.50
C SER A 223 6.17 -2.28 1.89
N GLN A 224 6.34 -0.99 2.19
CA GLN A 224 6.74 -0.51 3.50
C GLN A 224 5.75 -0.89 4.60
N GLY A 225 4.45 -0.77 4.34
CA GLY A 225 3.40 -1.16 5.27
C GLY A 225 3.45 -2.65 5.60
N SER A 226 3.78 -3.50 4.62
CA SER A 226 4.09 -4.92 4.85
C SER A 226 5.26 -5.14 5.81
N GLY A 227 6.31 -4.32 5.70
CA GLY A 227 7.43 -4.34 6.67
C GLY A 227 6.98 -3.95 8.07
N GLN A 228 6.14 -2.91 8.19
CA GLN A 228 5.60 -2.46 9.47
C GLN A 228 4.71 -3.53 10.13
N ILE A 229 3.78 -4.13 9.38
CA ILE A 229 2.91 -5.18 9.95
C ILE A 229 3.69 -6.46 10.22
N THR A 230 4.74 -6.79 9.46
CA THR A 230 5.59 -7.95 9.75
C THR A 230 6.26 -7.81 11.11
N ARG A 231 6.83 -6.64 11.40
CA ARG A 231 7.42 -6.33 12.71
C ARG A 231 6.35 -6.36 13.81
N LEU A 232 5.21 -5.71 13.58
CA LEU A 232 4.09 -5.65 14.53
C LEU A 232 3.60 -7.04 14.90
N ILE A 233 3.33 -7.88 13.89
CA ILE A 233 2.83 -9.25 14.06
C ILE A 233 3.85 -10.07 14.85
N ALA A 234 5.12 -10.07 14.44
CA ALA A 234 6.17 -10.84 15.14
C ALA A 234 6.35 -10.42 16.60
N ALA A 235 6.20 -9.12 16.92
CA ALA A 235 6.40 -8.61 18.26
C ALA A 235 5.17 -8.77 19.17
N LYS A 236 3.97 -8.54 18.64
CA LYS A 236 2.74 -8.34 19.44
C LYS A 236 1.66 -9.39 19.19
N VAL A 237 1.72 -10.14 18.10
CA VAL A 237 0.68 -11.10 17.72
C VAL A 237 1.21 -12.53 17.78
N ASP A 238 2.27 -12.87 17.05
CA ASP A 238 2.81 -14.24 16.93
C ASP A 238 3.28 -14.82 18.27
N GLY A 239 2.65 -15.91 18.70
CA GLY A 239 2.80 -16.53 20.01
C GLY A 239 2.25 -15.70 21.19
N LYS A 240 1.43 -14.68 20.93
CA LYS A 240 0.88 -13.75 21.94
C LYS A 240 -0.64 -13.86 22.04
N PRO A 241 -1.27 -13.35 23.12
CA PRO A 241 -2.72 -13.42 23.29
C PRO A 241 -3.54 -12.83 22.13
N ASP A 242 -3.02 -11.81 21.44
CA ASP A 242 -3.72 -11.21 20.31
C ASP A 242 -3.74 -12.09 19.05
N GLN A 243 -2.90 -13.13 18.95
CA GLN A 243 -3.00 -14.13 17.87
C GLN A 243 -4.37 -14.81 17.85
N ALA A 244 -5.00 -14.96 19.01
CA ALA A 244 -6.33 -15.53 19.10
C ALA A 244 -7.33 -14.77 18.22
N LYS A 245 -7.13 -13.46 17.98
CA LYS A 245 -8.00 -12.60 17.15
C LYS A 245 -7.64 -12.62 15.66
N LEU A 246 -6.51 -13.23 15.27
CA LEU A 246 -6.01 -13.17 13.91
C LEU A 246 -6.89 -14.01 12.98
N VAL A 247 -7.59 -13.35 12.07
CA VAL A 247 -8.29 -14.01 10.96
C VAL A 247 -7.26 -14.41 9.93
N SER A 248 -6.46 -13.46 9.44
CA SER A 248 -5.29 -13.72 8.60
C SER A 248 -4.35 -12.52 8.57
N ALA A 249 -3.10 -12.77 8.20
CA ALA A 249 -2.18 -11.73 7.79
C ALA A 249 -2.04 -11.72 6.27
N ILE A 250 -2.04 -10.55 5.62
CA ILE A 250 -1.86 -10.39 4.17
C ILE A 250 -0.68 -9.46 3.90
N ILE A 251 0.44 -10.03 3.45
CA ILE A 251 1.73 -9.33 3.31
C ILE A 251 2.10 -9.30 1.83
N MET A 252 1.78 -8.18 1.19
CA MET A 252 1.99 -7.97 -0.25
C MET A 252 3.24 -7.13 -0.50
N GLY A 253 3.95 -7.35 -1.60
CA GLY A 253 5.10 -6.51 -2.00
C GLY A 253 6.21 -6.48 -0.94
N SER A 254 6.40 -7.58 -0.22
CA SER A 254 7.50 -7.76 0.73
C SER A 254 7.82 -9.23 0.84
N THR A 255 8.82 -9.58 1.63
CA THR A 255 9.32 -10.96 1.72
C THR A 255 9.43 -11.38 3.17
N ILE A 256 8.53 -12.27 3.58
CA ILE A 256 8.68 -13.07 4.79
C ILE A 256 9.37 -14.38 4.43
N GLN A 257 10.05 -14.98 5.41
CA GLN A 257 10.84 -16.18 5.24
C GLN A 257 10.22 -17.34 6.01
N ALA A 258 10.32 -18.56 5.47
CA ALA A 258 10.07 -19.80 6.17
C ALA A 258 11.22 -20.79 5.87
N PRO A 259 11.54 -21.74 6.78
CA PRO A 259 12.41 -22.85 6.43
C PRO A 259 11.87 -23.58 5.19
N LYS A 260 12.74 -24.04 4.31
CA LYS A 260 12.33 -24.74 3.08
C LYS A 260 11.41 -25.92 3.41
N GLY A 261 10.25 -25.98 2.74
CA GLY A 261 9.26 -27.03 2.96
C GLY A 261 8.48 -26.94 4.28
N ALA A 262 8.64 -25.86 5.05
CA ALA A 262 7.89 -25.59 6.28
C ALA A 262 6.95 -24.39 6.11
N ASP A 263 5.91 -24.36 6.93
CA ASP A 263 4.93 -23.26 6.96
C ASP A 263 5.14 -22.28 8.11
N VAL A 264 6.01 -22.61 9.06
CA VAL A 264 6.31 -21.83 10.28
C VAL A 264 7.80 -21.91 10.61
N GLY A 265 8.26 -21.08 11.55
CA GLY A 265 9.60 -21.13 12.14
C GLY A 265 10.58 -20.08 11.60
N GLY A 266 10.21 -19.36 10.55
CA GLY A 266 11.01 -18.29 9.94
C GLY A 266 10.67 -16.93 10.53
N THR A 267 10.16 -16.01 9.67
CA THR A 267 9.71 -14.67 10.07
C THR A 267 8.64 -14.74 11.14
N PHE A 268 7.65 -15.62 10.96
CA PHE A 268 6.69 -15.97 12.00
C PHE A 268 7.02 -17.36 12.54
N LYS A 269 7.03 -17.47 13.87
CA LYS A 269 7.34 -18.67 14.63
C LYS A 269 6.15 -19.61 14.71
N SER A 270 4.92 -19.09 14.81
CA SER A 270 3.73 -19.92 15.01
C SER A 270 2.60 -19.70 14.01
N ILE A 271 2.60 -18.62 13.24
CA ILE A 271 1.56 -18.34 12.23
C ILE A 271 1.90 -19.07 10.91
N PRO A 272 1.14 -20.10 10.51
CA PRO A 272 1.41 -20.87 9.29
C PRO A 272 0.99 -20.12 8.03
N THR A 273 1.50 -20.53 6.86
CA THR A 273 0.96 -20.08 5.57
C THR A 273 -0.48 -20.59 5.36
N CYS A 274 -1.32 -19.78 4.71
CA CYS A 274 -2.68 -20.19 4.39
C CYS A 274 -2.69 -21.25 3.28
N LYS A 275 -3.41 -22.35 3.51
CA LYS A 275 -3.57 -23.49 2.59
C LYS A 275 -4.96 -23.62 2.01
N THR A 276 -5.97 -23.08 2.70
CA THR A 276 -7.37 -23.11 2.24
C THR A 276 -8.05 -21.76 2.50
N ALA A 277 -9.05 -21.45 1.70
CA ALA A 277 -9.72 -20.14 1.77
C ALA A 277 -10.53 -19.90 3.06
N GLY A 278 -10.89 -20.96 3.80
CA GLY A 278 -11.60 -20.82 5.09
C GLY A 278 -10.68 -20.91 6.32
N GLN A 279 -9.38 -21.12 6.13
CA GLN A 279 -8.42 -21.24 7.23
C GLN A 279 -8.20 -19.86 7.87
N THR A 280 -8.35 -19.78 9.19
CA THR A 280 -8.00 -18.60 9.99
C THR A 280 -6.66 -18.77 10.68
N GLY A 281 -6.09 -17.68 11.22
CA GLY A 281 -4.84 -17.67 11.95
C GLY A 281 -3.61 -17.95 11.08
N CYS A 282 -3.67 -17.65 9.79
CA CYS A 282 -2.63 -17.94 8.81
C CYS A 282 -2.16 -16.69 8.04
N VAL A 283 -1.04 -16.79 7.32
CA VAL A 283 -0.49 -15.72 6.48
C VAL A 283 -0.61 -16.02 4.99
N ILE A 284 -1.03 -15.01 4.24
CA ILE A 284 -0.94 -14.91 2.79
C ILE A 284 0.20 -13.93 2.50
N SER A 285 1.21 -14.34 1.73
CA SER A 285 2.28 -13.45 1.32
C SER A 285 2.71 -13.72 -0.11
N PHE A 286 2.97 -12.65 -0.86
CA PHE A 286 3.48 -12.74 -2.21
C PHE A 286 4.13 -11.42 -2.64
N SER A 287 5.05 -11.52 -3.59
CA SER A 287 5.48 -10.42 -4.45
C SER A 287 5.38 -10.91 -5.89
N SER A 288 4.95 -10.06 -6.81
CA SER A 288 4.61 -10.47 -8.16
C SER A 288 5.62 -10.03 -9.22
N PHE A 289 5.93 -10.96 -10.13
CA PHE A 289 6.76 -10.71 -11.30
C PHE A 289 6.09 -11.30 -12.54
N ARG A 290 6.29 -10.64 -13.66
CA ARG A 290 5.85 -11.14 -14.96
C ARG A 290 6.67 -12.36 -15.34
N ASP A 291 6.05 -13.34 -15.98
CA ASP A 291 6.75 -14.53 -16.48
C ASP A 291 7.84 -14.21 -17.52
N THR A 292 7.62 -13.20 -18.37
CA THR A 292 8.61 -12.74 -19.36
C THR A 292 9.67 -11.80 -18.78
N VAL A 293 9.51 -11.34 -17.54
CA VAL A 293 10.48 -10.50 -16.81
C VAL A 293 10.62 -11.05 -15.38
N PRO A 294 11.26 -12.23 -15.23
CA PRO A 294 11.48 -12.82 -13.91
C PRO A 294 12.38 -11.92 -13.04
N PRO A 295 12.37 -12.11 -11.70
CA PRO A 295 13.20 -11.32 -10.81
C PRO A 295 14.68 -11.42 -11.16
N ALA A 296 15.38 -10.29 -11.17
CA ALA A 296 16.84 -10.27 -11.25
C ALA A 296 17.45 -10.96 -10.02
N GLU A 297 18.68 -11.46 -10.14
CA GLU A 297 19.38 -12.08 -8.99
C GLU A 297 19.46 -11.16 -7.76
N THR A 298 19.52 -9.85 -7.98
CA THR A 298 19.60 -8.81 -6.95
C THR A 298 18.24 -8.32 -6.47
N ALA A 299 17.13 -8.79 -7.06
CA ALA A 299 15.79 -8.39 -6.66
C ALA A 299 15.53 -8.80 -5.21
N ASN A 300 15.09 -7.85 -4.38
CA ASN A 300 14.81 -8.12 -2.97
C ASN A 300 13.51 -8.91 -2.78
N PHE A 301 12.53 -8.68 -3.65
CA PHE A 301 11.21 -9.28 -3.57
C PHE A 301 11.23 -10.75 -3.97
N GLY A 302 10.75 -11.61 -3.09
CA GLY A 302 10.75 -13.06 -3.28
C GLY A 302 12.11 -13.71 -3.06
N LEU A 303 13.11 -12.99 -2.53
CA LEU A 303 14.48 -13.51 -2.38
C LEU A 303 14.59 -14.54 -1.24
N ASN A 304 15.20 -15.69 -1.51
CA ASN A 304 15.55 -16.72 -0.53
C ASN A 304 16.76 -16.30 0.31
N ARG A 305 16.86 -16.76 1.57
CA ARG A 305 17.95 -16.39 2.50
C ARG A 305 18.50 -17.61 3.23
N GLY A 306 19.67 -18.11 2.80
CA GLY A 306 20.33 -19.25 3.42
C GLY A 306 19.43 -20.50 3.43
N GLU A 307 19.14 -21.02 4.63
CA GLU A 307 18.27 -22.19 4.83
C GLU A 307 16.77 -21.85 4.79
N THR A 308 16.40 -20.57 4.68
CA THR A 308 15.02 -20.15 4.49
C THR A 308 14.74 -19.77 3.04
N GLU A 309 13.48 -19.93 2.65
CA GLU A 309 12.94 -19.44 1.39
C GLU A 309 11.92 -18.33 1.62
N ALA A 310 11.77 -17.46 0.62
CA ALA A 310 10.65 -16.53 0.60
C ALA A 310 9.33 -17.30 0.62
N VAL A 311 8.33 -16.78 1.32
CA VAL A 311 6.98 -17.33 1.27
C VAL A 311 6.24 -16.76 0.06
N CYS A 312 5.63 -17.66 -0.73
CA CYS A 312 4.64 -17.30 -1.73
C CYS A 312 3.38 -18.14 -1.52
N THR A 313 2.24 -17.46 -1.43
CA THR A 313 0.90 -18.03 -1.48
C THR A 313 0.12 -17.35 -2.60
N ASN A 314 -0.45 -18.14 -3.52
CA ASN A 314 -1.30 -17.61 -4.58
C ASN A 314 -2.73 -17.43 -4.03
N PRO A 315 -3.27 -16.21 -3.89
CA PRO A 315 -4.61 -16.02 -3.32
C PRO A 315 -5.71 -16.74 -4.11
N ALA A 316 -5.53 -16.89 -5.43
CA ALA A 316 -6.44 -17.62 -6.31
C ALA A 316 -6.29 -19.15 -6.23
N ALA A 317 -5.23 -19.66 -5.58
CA ALA A 317 -4.92 -21.08 -5.44
C ALA A 317 -4.13 -21.36 -4.16
N LEU A 318 -4.71 -21.11 -2.98
CA LEU A 318 -4.03 -21.27 -1.68
C LEU A 318 -3.53 -22.71 -1.42
N GLY A 319 -4.17 -23.72 -2.02
CA GLY A 319 -3.73 -25.11 -1.96
C GLY A 319 -2.49 -25.41 -2.81
N GLY A 320 -1.98 -24.43 -3.56
CA GLY A 320 -0.89 -24.56 -4.51
C GLY A 320 -1.37 -24.70 -5.96
N GLY A 321 -0.40 -24.58 -6.88
CA GLY A 321 -0.62 -24.70 -8.32
C GLY A 321 -1.02 -23.39 -9.01
N LYS A 322 -1.40 -23.56 -10.28
CA LYS A 322 -1.72 -22.50 -11.24
C LYS A 322 -3.20 -22.12 -11.16
N ALA A 323 -3.50 -20.82 -11.10
CA ALA A 323 -4.83 -20.25 -11.25
C ALA A 323 -4.95 -19.55 -12.60
N THR A 324 -5.84 -20.02 -13.48
CA THR A 324 -6.00 -19.50 -14.85
C THR A 324 -6.99 -18.33 -14.96
N ASN A 325 -7.68 -18.00 -13.87
CA ASN A 325 -8.67 -16.93 -13.84
C ASN A 325 -8.69 -16.22 -12.47
N PRO A 326 -7.55 -15.70 -11.98
CA PRO A 326 -7.53 -14.85 -10.80
C PRO A 326 -8.39 -13.59 -11.04
N LYS A 327 -9.02 -13.12 -9.96
CA LYS A 327 -9.94 -11.99 -9.98
C LYS A 327 -9.17 -10.67 -9.82
N ALA A 328 -8.51 -10.24 -10.88
CA ALA A 328 -7.78 -8.98 -10.90
C ALA A 328 -8.71 -7.77 -11.08
N TYR A 329 -8.48 -6.72 -10.29
CA TYR A 329 -9.13 -5.42 -10.41
C TYR A 329 -8.09 -4.33 -10.68
N TRP A 330 -8.20 -3.69 -11.82
CA TRP A 330 -7.28 -2.63 -12.24
C TRP A 330 -7.93 -1.27 -12.08
N SER A 331 -7.12 -0.24 -11.76
CA SER A 331 -7.57 1.14 -11.92
C SER A 331 -7.84 1.41 -13.40
N THR A 332 -9.01 1.97 -13.71
CA THR A 332 -9.38 2.24 -15.11
C THR A 332 -8.40 3.20 -15.77
N GLY A 333 -8.09 4.32 -15.10
CA GLY A 333 -7.22 5.39 -15.64
C GLY A 333 -7.59 5.82 -17.06
N ASP A 334 -6.61 6.34 -17.80
CA ASP A 334 -6.77 6.75 -19.21
C ASP A 334 -6.46 5.60 -20.20
N LYS A 335 -6.59 4.34 -19.77
CA LYS A 335 -6.21 3.18 -20.58
C LYS A 335 -7.35 2.76 -21.52
N GLU A 336 -7.01 2.37 -22.74
CA GLU A 336 -7.96 1.70 -23.64
C GLU A 336 -8.12 0.22 -23.22
N TRP A 337 -9.22 -0.08 -22.53
CA TRP A 337 -9.52 -1.44 -22.09
C TRP A 337 -10.20 -2.28 -23.18
N VAL A 338 -11.01 -1.65 -24.02
CA VAL A 338 -11.63 -2.23 -25.21
C VAL A 338 -11.54 -1.22 -26.33
N LYS A 339 -11.14 -1.68 -27.52
CA LYS A 339 -10.95 -0.80 -28.68
C LYS A 339 -12.20 0.04 -28.95
N GLY A 340 -12.03 1.36 -28.96
CA GLY A 340 -13.10 2.31 -29.28
C GLY A 340 -14.25 2.39 -28.25
N LYS A 341 -14.09 1.82 -27.04
CA LYS A 341 -15.07 1.97 -25.96
C LYS A 341 -14.45 2.67 -24.76
N LYS A 342 -15.10 3.72 -24.29
CA LYS A 342 -14.79 4.38 -23.03
C LYS A 342 -15.35 3.58 -21.86
N ILE A 343 -14.57 3.44 -20.79
CA ILE A 343 -15.00 2.84 -19.53
C ILE A 343 -15.06 3.95 -18.48
N ASP A 344 -16.23 4.15 -17.86
CA ASP A 344 -16.44 5.24 -16.88
C ASP A 344 -16.37 4.78 -15.42
N THR A 345 -16.40 3.46 -15.16
CA THR A 345 -16.23 2.93 -13.80
C THR A 345 -14.81 3.16 -13.29
N PRO A 346 -14.59 3.35 -11.98
CA PRO A 346 -13.25 3.56 -11.43
C PRO A 346 -12.33 2.34 -11.56
N PHE A 347 -12.89 1.14 -11.70
CA PHE A 347 -12.13 -0.09 -11.88
C PHE A 347 -12.53 -0.87 -13.13
N VAL A 348 -11.63 -1.73 -13.58
CA VAL A 348 -11.88 -2.76 -14.60
C VAL A 348 -11.50 -4.13 -14.05
N MET A 349 -12.37 -5.11 -14.24
CA MET A 349 -12.09 -6.51 -13.98
C MET A 349 -11.86 -7.23 -15.31
N THR A 350 -10.81 -8.03 -15.41
CA THR A 350 -10.45 -8.72 -16.67
C THR A 350 -10.37 -10.24 -16.49
N PRO A 351 -11.51 -10.94 -16.41
CA PRO A 351 -11.52 -12.41 -16.31
C PRO A 351 -10.71 -13.05 -17.44
N GLY A 352 -9.87 -14.02 -17.07
CA GLY A 352 -9.00 -14.79 -17.96
C GLY A 352 -7.86 -14.00 -18.60
N LEU A 353 -7.65 -12.72 -18.27
CA LEU A 353 -6.50 -11.98 -18.81
C LEU A 353 -5.19 -12.41 -18.16
N THR A 354 -5.22 -12.79 -16.90
CA THR A 354 -4.04 -13.17 -16.13
C THR A 354 -4.10 -14.63 -15.73
N THR A 355 -2.93 -15.22 -15.55
CA THR A 355 -2.72 -16.49 -14.87
C THR A 355 -1.68 -16.27 -13.78
N THR A 356 -1.92 -16.79 -12.58
CA THR A 356 -0.98 -16.70 -11.45
C THR A 356 -0.52 -18.08 -10.98
N GLU A 357 0.76 -18.18 -10.59
CA GLU A 357 1.32 -19.37 -9.96
C GLU A 357 2.49 -18.98 -9.05
N CYS A 358 2.57 -19.56 -7.85
CA CYS A 358 3.78 -19.43 -7.05
C CYS A 358 4.87 -20.35 -7.60
N VAL A 359 6.02 -19.81 -7.96
CA VAL A 359 7.12 -20.56 -8.56
C VAL A 359 8.43 -20.35 -7.82
N ARG A 360 9.26 -21.38 -7.81
CA ARG A 360 10.65 -21.33 -7.34
C ARG A 360 11.55 -21.30 -8.56
N GLU A 361 12.13 -20.14 -8.85
CA GLU A 361 13.02 -19.93 -9.99
C GLU A 361 14.26 -19.16 -9.53
N GLY A 362 15.45 -19.68 -9.84
CA GLY A 362 16.71 -19.10 -9.36
C GLY A 362 16.79 -19.01 -7.84
N LYS A 363 17.06 -17.82 -7.31
CA LYS A 363 17.15 -17.54 -5.86
C LYS A 363 15.82 -17.07 -5.28
N HIS A 364 14.72 -17.22 -6.00
CA HIS A 364 13.46 -16.58 -5.66
C HIS A 364 12.28 -17.55 -5.55
N HIS A 365 11.34 -17.23 -4.67
CA HIS A 365 10.01 -17.82 -4.58
C HIS A 365 8.97 -16.69 -4.59
N TYR A 366 8.22 -16.58 -5.68
CA TYR A 366 7.39 -15.42 -5.97
C TYR A 366 6.13 -15.78 -6.77
N LEU A 367 5.18 -14.85 -6.85
CA LEU A 367 3.96 -15.01 -7.62
C LEU A 367 4.24 -14.65 -9.08
N LYS A 368 4.43 -15.66 -9.93
CA LYS A 368 4.56 -15.46 -11.37
C LYS A 368 3.21 -15.12 -11.97
N VAL A 369 3.18 -14.05 -12.76
CA VAL A 369 1.99 -13.56 -13.46
C VAL A 369 2.25 -13.67 -14.96
N HIS A 370 1.40 -14.44 -15.64
CA HIS A 370 1.37 -14.49 -17.09
C HIS A 370 0.14 -13.71 -17.58
N PHE A 371 0.33 -12.85 -18.57
CA PHE A 371 -0.77 -12.18 -19.26
C PHE A 371 -1.13 -13.00 -20.50
N ASN A 372 -2.34 -13.56 -20.51
CA ASN A 372 -2.91 -14.37 -21.59
C ASN A 372 -3.27 -13.46 -22.78
N ALA A 373 -2.26 -12.85 -23.40
CA ALA A 373 -2.41 -11.96 -24.53
C ALA A 373 -2.99 -12.72 -25.72
N ASP A 374 -4.05 -12.16 -26.31
CA ASP A 374 -4.67 -12.68 -27.51
C ASP A 374 -4.79 -11.53 -28.52
N PRO A 375 -4.01 -11.53 -29.62
CA PRO A 375 -4.09 -10.50 -30.65
C PRO A 375 -5.47 -10.39 -31.31
N ALA A 376 -6.30 -11.44 -31.22
CA ALA A 376 -7.68 -11.43 -31.73
C ALA A 376 -8.69 -10.89 -30.70
N SER A 377 -8.30 -10.74 -29.43
CA SER A 377 -9.16 -10.19 -28.38
C SER A 377 -9.47 -8.72 -28.64
N ALA A 378 -10.73 -8.33 -28.44
CA ALA A 378 -11.15 -6.93 -28.51
C ALA A 378 -10.77 -6.13 -27.24
N ARG A 379 -10.44 -6.83 -26.14
CA ARG A 379 -9.89 -6.29 -24.90
C ARG A 379 -8.37 -6.15 -24.97
N THR A 380 -7.81 -5.21 -24.20
CA THR A 380 -6.36 -5.09 -23.97
C THR A 380 -5.70 -6.43 -23.62
N SER A 381 -4.51 -6.66 -24.19
CA SER A 381 -3.66 -7.82 -23.91
C SER A 381 -2.72 -7.60 -22.73
N ASP A 382 -2.45 -6.34 -22.38
CA ASP A 382 -1.54 -5.99 -21.30
C ASP A 382 -2.00 -4.68 -20.63
N PRO A 383 -2.35 -4.71 -19.33
CA PRO A 383 -2.71 -3.51 -18.60
C PRO A 383 -1.50 -2.59 -18.31
N ALA A 384 -0.28 -2.94 -18.73
CA ALA A 384 0.98 -2.20 -18.53
C ALA A 384 1.22 -1.87 -17.05
N THR A 385 1.58 -2.90 -16.29
CA THR A 385 1.57 -2.90 -14.81
C THR A 385 2.95 -3.03 -14.17
N ASP A 386 3.99 -3.21 -14.98
CA ASP A 386 5.37 -3.29 -14.50
C ASP A 386 5.84 -1.94 -13.97
N VAL A 387 6.67 -2.00 -12.94
CA VAL A 387 7.50 -0.86 -12.57
C VAL A 387 8.53 -0.66 -13.66
N MET A 388 8.60 0.56 -14.19
CA MET A 388 9.47 0.89 -15.32
C MET A 388 10.73 1.59 -14.82
N ALA A 389 11.90 1.15 -15.28
CA ALA A 389 13.17 1.84 -15.11
C ALA A 389 13.87 1.94 -16.48
N GLN A 390 14.38 3.12 -16.82
CA GLN A 390 15.07 3.36 -18.10
C GLN A 390 14.25 2.90 -19.34
N GLY A 391 12.93 3.10 -19.29
CA GLY A 391 12.02 2.75 -20.39
C GLY A 391 11.72 1.26 -20.56
N LYS A 392 12.15 0.40 -19.62
CA LYS A 392 11.88 -1.06 -19.65
C LYS A 392 11.31 -1.52 -18.31
N PRO A 393 10.61 -2.67 -18.27
CA PRO A 393 10.23 -3.32 -17.02
C PRO A 393 11.47 -3.55 -16.14
N ASP A 394 11.40 -3.16 -14.87
CA ASP A 394 12.48 -3.30 -13.90
C ASP A 394 12.41 -4.68 -13.21
N PRO A 395 13.35 -5.61 -13.50
CA PRO A 395 13.34 -6.93 -12.91
C PRO A 395 13.67 -6.94 -11.40
N ASN A 396 14.00 -5.80 -10.78
CA ASN A 396 14.14 -5.70 -9.31
C ASN A 396 12.81 -5.38 -8.61
N TRP A 397 11.82 -4.88 -9.34
CA TRP A 397 10.52 -4.45 -8.80
C TRP A 397 9.33 -5.23 -9.39
N GLY A 398 9.44 -5.74 -10.61
CA GLY A 398 8.38 -6.53 -11.23
C GLY A 398 7.06 -5.77 -11.29
N LEU A 399 5.99 -6.41 -10.82
CA LEU A 399 4.63 -5.88 -10.82
C LEU A 399 4.24 -5.22 -9.48
N HIS A 400 5.22 -4.84 -8.65
CA HIS A 400 5.05 -4.41 -7.26
C HIS A 400 3.96 -3.36 -7.01
N LEU A 401 3.76 -2.39 -7.91
CA LEU A 401 2.69 -1.39 -7.75
C LEU A 401 1.27 -1.99 -7.83
N ASN A 402 1.14 -3.18 -8.40
CA ASN A 402 -0.11 -3.85 -8.72
C ASN A 402 -0.28 -5.19 -7.99
N ASP A 403 0.57 -5.54 -7.01
CA ASP A 403 0.43 -6.80 -6.24
C ASP A 403 -1.01 -6.98 -5.71
N ALA A 404 -1.54 -5.92 -5.08
CA ALA A 404 -2.90 -5.93 -4.56
C ALA A 404 -3.93 -6.07 -5.69
N ASN A 405 -3.78 -5.31 -6.78
CA ASN A 405 -4.69 -5.30 -7.93
C ASN A 405 -4.82 -6.67 -8.59
N ILE A 406 -3.71 -7.39 -8.75
CA ILE A 406 -3.64 -8.71 -9.38
C ILE A 406 -4.48 -9.75 -8.62
N ALA A 407 -4.56 -9.63 -7.29
CA ALA A 407 -5.22 -10.60 -6.42
C ALA A 407 -6.47 -10.07 -5.71
N MET A 408 -6.86 -8.81 -5.93
CA MET A 408 -7.84 -8.11 -5.08
C MET A 408 -9.16 -8.87 -4.93
N GLY A 409 -9.73 -9.38 -6.01
CA GLY A 409 -10.98 -10.12 -5.94
C GLY A 409 -10.84 -11.48 -5.25
N ASP A 410 -9.69 -12.15 -5.40
CA ASP A 410 -9.41 -13.41 -4.72
C ASP A 410 -9.19 -13.18 -3.22
N LEU A 411 -8.53 -12.07 -2.86
CA LEU A 411 -8.38 -11.65 -1.46
C LEU A 411 -9.74 -11.33 -0.82
N VAL A 412 -10.64 -10.63 -1.52
CA VAL A 412 -12.02 -10.40 -1.05
C VAL A 412 -12.74 -11.73 -0.82
N ASP A 413 -12.70 -12.65 -1.78
CA ASP A 413 -13.31 -13.97 -1.64
C ASP A 413 -12.73 -14.77 -0.45
N VAL A 414 -11.42 -14.76 -0.28
CA VAL A 414 -10.73 -15.44 0.81
C VAL A 414 -11.11 -14.81 2.15
N VAL A 415 -11.04 -13.49 2.27
CA VAL A 415 -11.40 -12.79 3.52
C VAL A 415 -12.87 -13.03 3.87
N GLY A 416 -13.79 -13.04 2.91
CA GLY A 416 -15.19 -13.37 3.16
C GLY A 416 -15.39 -14.80 3.69
N LYS A 417 -14.66 -15.78 3.13
CA LYS A 417 -14.67 -17.17 3.65
C LYS A 417 -14.05 -17.29 5.03
N GLN A 418 -12.94 -16.60 5.29
CA GLN A 418 -12.31 -16.55 6.60
C GLN A 418 -13.19 -15.84 7.64
N ALA A 419 -13.90 -14.77 7.25
CA ALA A 419 -14.86 -14.06 8.07
C ALA A 419 -16.01 -14.97 8.51
N ALA A 420 -16.56 -15.75 7.57
CA ALA A 420 -17.59 -16.74 7.86
C ALA A 420 -17.09 -17.85 8.80
N ALA A 421 -15.88 -18.37 8.56
CA ALA A 421 -15.25 -19.37 9.43
C ALA A 421 -14.99 -18.82 10.84
N TRP A 422 -14.47 -17.60 10.94
CA TRP A 422 -14.26 -16.89 12.19
C TRP A 422 -15.55 -16.75 12.99
N LYS A 423 -16.61 -16.24 12.36
CA LYS A 423 -17.93 -16.06 13.00
C LYS A 423 -18.50 -17.39 13.49
N LYS A 424 -18.33 -18.47 12.73
CA LYS A 424 -18.79 -19.81 13.14
C LYS A 424 -18.04 -20.32 14.37
N ALA A 425 -16.75 -20.01 14.50
CA ALA A 425 -15.94 -20.40 15.65
C ALA A 425 -16.13 -19.50 16.88
N HIS A 426 -16.73 -18.32 16.71
CA HIS A 426 -16.95 -17.30 17.74
C HIS A 426 -18.41 -16.79 17.70
N PRO A 427 -19.38 -17.62 18.14
CA PRO A 427 -20.81 -17.35 18.03
C PRO A 427 -21.32 -16.19 18.87
#